data_AF-A0A9P6QT22-F1
#
_entry.id   AF-A0A9P6QT22-F1
#
_cell.length_a   1.000
_cell.length_b   1.000
_cell.length_c   1.000
_cell.angle_alpha   90.00
_cell.angle_beta   90.00
_cell.angle_gamma   90.00
#
_symmetry.space_group_name_H-M   'P 1'
#
loop_
_entity.id
_entity.type
_entity.pdbx_description
1 polymer ?
#
loop_
_entity_poly.entity_id
_entity_poly.type
_entity_poly.pdbx_seq_one_letter_code
_entity_poly.pdbx_strand_id
1 'polypeptide(L)'
;MVHKPRNSLLTVGVNKYSRSQVVAKRVLYKRKPAGAVAVCPPAVNKTVEVKGAKNGGTRVVAAAKAPRFYAAEDVALPKKNRKHAGVAKLRNTIVPGTVLILLAGRYRGKRVVFLKQLESGLLLVSGPFKVNGVPLKRVNQAYVIATSTKVELDAAKIDAQLNDAYFARPKAAKKAATEEAFFE
;
A
#
# COMPACT_ATOMS: atom_id res chain seq x y z
N MET A 1 17.56 11.12 12.51
CA MET A 1 16.25 10.85 13.17
C MET A 1 15.27 11.96 12.78
N VAL A 2 14.13 11.62 12.17
CA VAL A 2 13.09 12.60 11.84
C VAL A 2 12.47 13.11 13.15
N HIS A 3 12.56 14.42 13.40
CA HIS A 3 12.05 15.01 14.64
C HIS A 3 10.52 14.92 14.69
N LYS A 4 9.96 14.34 15.77
CA LYS A 4 8.50 14.28 16.00
C LYS A 4 7.90 15.70 15.93
N PRO A 5 6.69 15.89 15.36
CA PRO A 5 6.07 17.21 15.28
C PRO A 5 5.92 17.83 16.68
N ARG A 6 6.49 19.04 16.88
CA ARG A 6 6.39 19.81 18.15
C ARG A 6 5.00 20.37 18.45
N ASN A 7 4.04 20.18 17.54
CA ASN A 7 2.64 20.60 17.70
C ASN A 7 1.75 19.37 17.50
N SER A 8 1.08 18.94 18.56
CA SER A 8 0.11 17.85 18.51
C SER A 8 -1.24 18.36 18.01
N LEU A 9 -2.05 17.47 17.46
CA LEU A 9 -3.43 17.78 17.06
C LEU A 9 -4.35 17.74 18.30
N LEU A 10 -5.31 18.66 18.39
CA LEU A 10 -6.45 18.57 19.33
C LEU A 10 -7.53 17.68 18.74
N THR A 11 -7.85 17.92 17.47
CA THR A 11 -8.76 17.14 16.63
C THR A 11 -8.15 17.05 15.22
N VAL A 12 -8.73 16.21 14.36
CA VAL A 12 -8.22 16.05 12.99
C VAL A 12 -8.22 17.41 12.26
N GLY A 13 -7.05 17.89 11.87
CA GLY A 13 -6.87 19.17 11.17
C GLY A 13 -6.72 20.41 12.07
N VAL A 14 -6.92 20.29 13.39
CA VAL A 14 -6.77 21.41 14.32
C VAL A 14 -5.57 21.18 15.25
N ASN A 15 -4.60 22.08 15.18
CA ASN A 15 -3.40 22.05 16.00
C ASN A 15 -3.67 22.55 17.42
N LYS A 16 -2.93 22.01 18.41
CA LYS A 16 -3.01 22.44 19.82
C LYS A 16 -2.46 23.83 20.07
N TYR A 17 -1.36 24.18 19.42
CA TYR A 17 -0.73 25.50 19.57
C TYR A 17 -1.03 26.41 18.38
N SER A 18 -1.21 27.71 18.67
CA SER A 18 -1.37 28.76 17.66
C SER A 18 -0.09 29.00 16.87
N ARG A 19 -0.19 29.72 15.74
CA ARG A 19 0.96 30.01 14.86
C ARG A 19 2.10 30.72 15.60
N SER A 20 1.80 31.72 16.43
CA SER A 20 2.81 32.49 17.20
C SER A 20 3.54 31.62 18.23
N GLN A 21 2.81 30.79 18.97
CA GLN A 21 3.40 29.84 19.92
C GLN A 21 4.33 28.83 19.23
N VAL A 22 3.98 28.39 18.02
CA VAL A 22 4.83 27.49 17.23
C VAL A 22 6.12 28.17 16.79
N VAL A 23 6.09 29.45 16.40
CA VAL A 23 7.31 30.21 16.04
C VAL A 23 8.28 30.26 17.22
N ALA A 24 7.78 30.57 18.42
CA ALA A 24 8.57 30.60 19.64
C ALA A 24 9.16 29.22 19.99
N LYS A 25 8.32 28.17 20.01
CA LYS A 25 8.74 26.78 20.31
C LYS A 25 9.68 26.17 19.29
N ARG A 26 9.59 26.60 18.02
CA ARG A 26 10.52 26.19 16.96
C ARG A 26 11.78 27.05 16.92
N VAL A 27 11.82 28.13 17.71
CA VAL A 27 12.93 29.10 17.76
C VAL A 27 13.22 29.63 16.35
N LEU A 28 12.15 29.80 15.54
CA LEU A 28 12.30 30.23 14.14
C LEU A 28 12.82 31.67 14.06
N TYR A 29 12.53 32.48 15.07
CA TYR A 29 13.02 33.85 15.16
C TYR A 29 14.56 33.97 15.23
N LYS A 30 15.28 32.89 15.60
CA LYS A 30 16.76 32.84 15.56
C LYS A 30 17.32 32.11 14.32
N ARG A 31 16.47 31.48 13.52
CA ARG A 31 16.89 30.66 12.37
C ARG A 31 16.75 31.46 11.09
N LYS A 32 17.87 31.75 10.42
CA LYS A 32 17.85 32.30 9.06
C LYS A 32 17.48 31.18 8.07
N PRO A 33 16.54 31.41 7.13
CA PRO A 33 16.29 30.45 6.06
C PRO A 33 17.55 30.33 5.19
N ALA A 34 17.97 29.10 4.89
CA ALA A 34 19.03 28.86 3.91
C ALA A 34 18.53 29.32 2.53
N GLY A 35 19.37 30.05 1.79
CA GLY A 35 19.08 30.49 0.42
C GLY A 35 18.77 29.30 -0.49
N ALA A 36 17.85 29.48 -1.42
CA ALA A 36 17.46 28.43 -2.36
C ALA A 36 18.67 28.01 -3.21
N VAL A 37 19.07 26.75 -3.09
CA VAL A 37 20.04 26.14 -4.00
C VAL A 37 19.30 25.90 -5.32
N ALA A 38 19.76 26.56 -6.39
CA ALA A 38 19.22 26.34 -7.72
C ALA A 38 19.44 24.86 -8.10
N VAL A 39 18.34 24.12 -8.24
CA VAL A 39 18.39 22.74 -8.73
C VAL A 39 18.76 22.79 -10.20
N CYS A 40 19.95 22.32 -10.53
CA CYS A 40 20.43 22.26 -11.91
C CYS A 40 19.50 21.33 -12.72
N PRO A 41 18.93 21.77 -13.85
CA PRO A 41 18.07 20.91 -14.67
C PRO A 41 18.87 19.70 -15.19
N PRO A 42 18.24 18.51 -15.28
CA PRO A 42 18.92 17.31 -15.76
C PRO A 42 19.39 17.48 -17.21
N ALA A 43 20.62 17.01 -17.51
CA ALA A 43 21.23 17.15 -18.83
C ALA A 43 20.42 16.40 -19.91
N VAL A 44 20.13 17.09 -21.02
CA VAL A 44 19.30 16.61 -22.14
C VAL A 44 20.01 15.51 -22.96
N ASN A 45 21.35 15.55 -22.98
CA ASN A 45 22.18 14.68 -23.80
C ASN A 45 23.15 13.86 -22.95
N LYS A 46 23.43 12.63 -23.38
CA LYS A 46 24.42 11.73 -22.78
C LYS A 46 25.55 11.51 -23.77
N THR A 47 26.79 11.64 -23.31
CA THR A 47 27.97 11.27 -24.09
C THR A 47 28.17 9.77 -23.98
N VAL A 48 28.13 9.08 -25.12
CA VAL A 48 28.39 7.64 -25.24
C VAL A 48 29.76 7.46 -25.88
N GLU A 49 30.62 6.68 -25.24
CA GLU A 49 31.90 6.30 -25.83
C GLU A 49 31.70 5.33 -26.98
N VAL A 50 32.33 5.62 -28.12
CA VAL A 50 32.27 4.79 -29.32
C VAL A 50 33.60 4.05 -29.46
N LYS A 51 33.52 2.71 -29.44
CA LYS A 51 34.69 1.85 -29.59
C LYS A 51 35.14 1.80 -31.07
N GLY A 52 36.45 1.96 -31.30
CA GLY A 52 37.10 1.83 -32.61
C GLY A 52 38.20 2.88 -32.84
N ALA A 53 39.39 2.45 -33.28
CA ALA A 53 40.62 3.25 -33.33
C ALA A 53 40.59 4.47 -34.27
N LYS A 54 39.52 4.66 -35.07
CA LYS A 54 39.36 5.78 -36.01
C LYS A 54 37.97 6.47 -35.91
N ASN A 55 37.21 6.21 -34.84
CA ASN A 55 35.82 6.65 -34.69
C ASN A 55 35.60 7.88 -33.78
N GLY A 56 36.67 8.60 -33.42
CA GLY A 56 36.55 9.89 -32.71
C GLY A 56 36.13 9.81 -31.23
N GLY A 57 36.12 8.61 -30.63
CA GLY A 57 36.04 8.39 -29.17
C GLY A 57 34.66 8.56 -28.53
N THR A 58 33.95 9.66 -28.78
CA THR A 58 32.66 9.96 -28.10
C THR A 58 31.59 10.47 -29.05
N ARG A 59 30.33 10.08 -28.83
CA ARG A 59 29.15 10.64 -29.50
C ARG A 59 28.16 11.16 -28.47
N VAL A 60 27.61 12.33 -28.75
CA VAL A 60 26.51 12.90 -27.97
C VAL A 60 25.20 12.30 -28.48
N VAL A 61 24.46 11.61 -27.60
CA VAL A 61 23.18 10.95 -27.91
C VAL A 61 22.09 11.49 -26.97
N ALA A 62 20.88 11.69 -27.49
CA ALA A 62 19.74 12.08 -26.66
C ALA A 62 19.48 11.07 -25.54
N ALA A 63 19.26 11.55 -24.31
CA ALA A 63 19.04 10.69 -23.15
C ALA A 63 17.76 9.85 -23.23
N ALA A 64 16.74 10.37 -23.92
CA ALA A 64 15.49 9.69 -24.26
C ALA A 64 15.21 9.90 -25.75
N LYS A 65 15.08 8.80 -26.51
CA LYS A 65 14.74 8.87 -27.94
C LYS A 65 13.24 9.10 -28.10
N ALA A 66 12.86 9.99 -29.00
CA ALA A 66 11.46 10.19 -29.37
C ALA A 66 10.89 8.90 -29.99
N PRO A 67 9.59 8.61 -29.78
CA PRO A 67 8.92 7.50 -30.45
C PRO A 67 8.93 7.72 -31.97
N ARG A 68 8.98 6.62 -32.73
CA ARG A 68 8.90 6.64 -34.20
C ARG A 68 7.47 6.83 -34.72
N PHE A 69 6.48 6.42 -33.93
CA PHE A 69 5.07 6.46 -34.27
C PHE A 69 4.38 7.57 -33.49
N TYR A 70 3.56 8.37 -34.18
CA TYR A 70 2.70 9.39 -33.61
C TYR A 70 1.25 9.02 -33.94
N ALA A 71 0.37 9.07 -32.95
CA ALA A 71 -1.06 8.88 -33.18
C ALA A 71 -1.64 10.10 -33.92
N ALA A 72 -2.72 9.90 -34.68
CA ALA A 72 -3.42 11.00 -35.35
C ALA A 72 -4.14 11.93 -34.36
N GLU A 73 -4.54 11.41 -33.20
CA GLU A 73 -5.23 12.15 -32.15
C GLU A 73 -4.59 11.84 -30.79
N ASP A 74 -4.47 12.87 -29.95
CA ASP A 74 -3.99 12.74 -28.58
C ASP A 74 -5.13 12.39 -27.62
N VAL A 75 -4.89 11.42 -26.74
CA VAL A 75 -5.83 11.09 -25.66
C VAL A 75 -5.62 12.05 -24.48
N ALA A 76 -6.67 12.78 -24.11
CA ALA A 76 -6.63 13.69 -22.99
C ALA A 76 -6.24 12.98 -21.67
N LEU A 77 -5.26 13.53 -20.95
CA LEU A 77 -4.81 12.97 -19.68
C LEU A 77 -5.87 13.16 -18.58
N PRO A 78 -6.11 12.16 -17.72
CA PRO A 78 -7.03 12.30 -16.61
C PRO A 78 -6.54 13.33 -15.60
N LYS A 79 -7.46 14.10 -15.02
CA LYS A 79 -7.15 15.10 -13.99
C LYS A 79 -6.54 14.43 -12.75
N LYS A 80 -5.49 15.05 -12.18
CA LYS A 80 -4.82 14.54 -10.98
C LYS A 80 -5.79 14.54 -9.79
N ASN A 81 -6.08 13.34 -9.27
CA ASN A 81 -6.93 13.15 -8.10
C ASN A 81 -6.07 13.05 -6.82
N ARG A 82 -6.59 13.56 -5.70
CA ARG A 82 -5.97 13.45 -4.36
C ARG A 82 -6.54 12.29 -3.52
N LYS A 83 -7.48 11.51 -4.05
CA LYS A 83 -8.02 10.32 -3.36
C LYS A 83 -6.93 9.25 -3.24
N HIS A 84 -6.76 8.72 -2.04
CA HIS A 84 -5.88 7.58 -1.74
C HIS A 84 -6.73 6.45 -1.16
N ALA A 85 -6.46 5.20 -1.57
CA ALA A 85 -7.11 4.04 -0.99
C ALA A 85 -6.55 3.78 0.42
N GLY A 86 -7.33 4.11 1.45
CA GLY A 86 -6.94 3.89 2.84
C GLY A 86 -7.18 2.45 3.31
N VAL A 87 -6.49 2.07 4.38
CA VAL A 87 -6.76 0.81 5.10
C VAL A 87 -8.11 0.92 5.81
N ALA A 88 -8.91 -0.14 5.75
CA ALA A 88 -10.21 -0.19 6.43
C ALA A 88 -10.04 -0.09 7.96
N LYS A 89 -10.78 0.81 8.61
CA LYS A 89 -10.78 0.90 10.07
C LYS A 89 -11.48 -0.31 10.69
N LEU A 90 -10.84 -0.93 11.68
CA LEU A 90 -11.42 -2.04 12.44
C LEU A 90 -12.67 -1.56 13.20
N ARG A 91 -13.75 -2.34 13.17
CA ARG A 91 -14.93 -2.12 14.03
C ARG A 91 -14.58 -2.43 15.48
N ASN A 92 -15.07 -1.61 16.42
CA ASN A 92 -14.82 -1.79 17.86
C ASN A 92 -15.31 -3.15 18.41
N THR A 93 -16.32 -3.75 17.79
CA THR A 93 -16.86 -5.05 18.19
C THR A 93 -15.96 -6.23 17.81
N ILE A 94 -15.00 -6.01 16.90
CA ILE A 94 -14.08 -7.03 16.42
C ILE A 94 -12.79 -6.86 17.21
N VAL A 95 -12.55 -7.75 18.15
CA VAL A 95 -11.35 -7.79 19.00
C VAL A 95 -10.68 -9.14 18.76
N PRO A 96 -9.35 -9.26 18.79
CA PRO A 96 -8.69 -10.57 18.69
C PRO A 96 -9.36 -11.61 19.59
N GLY A 97 -9.74 -12.76 19.03
CA GLY A 97 -10.48 -13.81 19.72
C GLY A 97 -11.99 -13.74 19.63
N THR A 98 -12.57 -12.64 19.12
CA THR A 98 -14.01 -12.55 18.86
C THR A 98 -14.46 -13.61 17.86
N VAL A 99 -15.57 -14.27 18.15
CA VAL A 99 -16.20 -15.19 17.20
C VAL A 99 -16.98 -14.40 16.15
N LEU A 100 -16.81 -14.80 14.91
CA LEU A 100 -17.29 -14.15 13.71
C LEU A 100 -18.20 -15.13 12.95
N ILE A 101 -19.35 -14.66 12.49
CA ILE A 101 -20.21 -15.41 11.57
C ILE A 101 -19.92 -14.91 10.16
N LEU A 102 -19.45 -15.81 9.29
CA LEU A 102 -19.22 -15.48 7.89
C LEU A 102 -20.54 -15.39 7.13
N LEU A 103 -20.76 -14.31 6.39
CA LEU A 103 -21.98 -14.12 5.59
C LEU A 103 -21.81 -14.56 4.14
N ALA A 104 -20.59 -14.45 3.60
CA ALA A 104 -20.31 -14.67 2.18
C ALA A 104 -19.28 -15.77 1.93
N GLY A 105 -19.31 -16.32 0.72
CA GLY A 105 -18.40 -17.35 0.24
C GLY A 105 -18.78 -18.78 0.66
N ARG A 106 -17.85 -19.71 0.42
CA ARG A 106 -18.04 -21.16 0.66
C ARG A 106 -18.37 -21.51 2.12
N TYR A 107 -17.91 -20.70 3.07
CA TYR A 107 -18.02 -20.94 4.51
C TYR A 107 -19.09 -20.08 5.18
N ARG A 108 -20.07 -19.57 4.41
CA ARG A 108 -21.20 -18.80 4.95
C ARG A 108 -21.94 -19.57 6.05
N GLY A 109 -22.41 -18.86 7.07
CA GLY A 109 -23.09 -19.40 8.25
C GLY A 109 -22.16 -20.04 9.29
N LYS A 110 -20.88 -20.31 8.96
CA LYS A 110 -19.94 -20.89 9.92
C LYS A 110 -19.44 -19.85 10.92
N ARG A 111 -19.23 -20.30 12.16
CA ARG A 111 -18.62 -19.53 13.24
C ARG A 111 -17.10 -19.72 13.21
N VAL A 112 -16.36 -18.63 13.26
CA VAL A 112 -14.92 -18.60 12.97
C VAL A 112 -14.26 -17.61 13.95
N VAL A 113 -13.01 -17.82 14.37
CA VAL A 113 -12.34 -16.97 15.36
C VAL A 113 -11.47 -15.92 14.66
N PHE A 114 -11.65 -14.65 15.04
CA PHE A 114 -10.80 -13.55 14.56
C PHE A 114 -9.41 -13.60 15.20
N LEU A 115 -8.36 -13.43 14.39
CA LEU A 115 -6.97 -13.44 14.87
C LEU A 115 -6.37 -12.03 14.88
N LYS A 116 -6.13 -11.47 13.70
CA LYS A 116 -5.53 -10.13 13.52
C LYS A 116 -6.06 -9.46 12.27
N GLN A 117 -5.95 -8.13 12.21
CA GLN A 117 -6.15 -7.39 10.97
C GLN A 117 -4.84 -7.39 10.16
N LEU A 118 -4.94 -7.63 8.86
CA LEU A 118 -3.81 -7.56 7.94
C LEU A 118 -3.57 -6.12 7.46
N GLU A 119 -2.41 -5.86 6.85
CA GLU A 119 -2.04 -4.54 6.34
C GLU A 119 -2.98 -4.04 5.24
N SER A 120 -3.55 -4.96 4.45
CA SER A 120 -4.62 -4.68 3.49
C SER A 120 -5.94 -4.22 4.12
N GLY A 121 -6.10 -4.37 5.44
CA GLY A 121 -7.34 -4.11 6.17
C GLY A 121 -8.30 -5.29 6.22
N LEU A 122 -7.97 -6.42 5.57
CA LEU A 122 -8.72 -7.66 5.66
C LEU A 122 -8.50 -8.34 7.02
N LEU A 123 -9.50 -9.10 7.47
CA LEU A 123 -9.44 -9.87 8.70
C LEU A 123 -8.77 -11.22 8.42
N LEU A 124 -7.77 -11.59 9.22
CA LEU A 124 -7.29 -12.96 9.29
C LEU A 124 -8.18 -13.73 10.26
N VAL A 125 -8.81 -14.79 9.76
CA VAL A 125 -9.77 -15.58 10.52
C VAL A 125 -9.38 -17.05 10.44
N SER A 126 -9.57 -17.79 11.54
CA SER A 126 -9.36 -19.24 11.62
C SER A 126 -10.56 -19.89 12.28
N GLY A 127 -11.18 -20.87 11.63
CA GLY A 127 -12.23 -21.66 12.26
C GLY A 127 -11.64 -23.01 12.53
N PRO A 128 -11.17 -23.30 13.76
CA PRO A 128 -10.32 -24.45 14.07
C PRO A 128 -10.65 -25.64 13.16
N PHE A 129 -9.72 -25.99 12.25
CA PHE A 129 -10.05 -26.74 11.03
C PHE A 129 -10.74 -28.08 11.34
N LYS A 130 -10.35 -28.71 12.45
CA LYS A 130 -10.95 -29.96 12.95
C LYS A 130 -12.43 -29.82 13.34
N VAL A 131 -12.86 -28.64 13.78
CA VAL A 131 -14.24 -28.38 14.26
C VAL A 131 -15.13 -27.94 13.10
N ASN A 132 -14.70 -26.91 12.36
CA ASN A 132 -15.57 -26.23 11.39
C ASN A 132 -15.14 -26.41 9.93
N GLY A 133 -13.97 -27.00 9.67
CA GLY A 133 -13.42 -27.16 8.32
C GLY A 133 -13.07 -25.84 7.62
N VAL A 134 -12.89 -24.76 8.38
CA VAL A 134 -12.53 -23.43 7.84
C VAL A 134 -11.03 -23.23 8.05
N PRO A 135 -10.19 -23.24 7.00
CA PRO A 135 -8.76 -23.01 7.16
C PRO A 135 -8.48 -21.54 7.53
N LEU A 136 -7.21 -21.21 7.71
CA LEU A 136 -6.77 -19.81 7.76
C LEU A 136 -7.20 -19.09 6.49
N LYS A 137 -7.99 -18.03 6.64
CA LYS A 137 -8.57 -17.31 5.51
C LYS A 137 -8.64 -15.82 5.77
N ARG A 138 -8.41 -15.05 4.70
CA ARG A 138 -8.65 -13.60 4.69
C ARG A 138 -10.10 -13.31 4.37
N VAL A 139 -10.74 -12.45 5.16
CA VAL A 139 -12.15 -12.10 5.01
C VAL A 139 -12.31 -10.58 5.11
N ASN A 140 -13.17 -10.00 4.27
CA ASN A 140 -13.54 -8.60 4.40
C ASN A 140 -14.50 -8.41 5.58
N GLN A 141 -14.18 -7.44 6.44
CA GLN A 141 -14.97 -7.04 7.60
C GLN A 141 -16.45 -6.78 7.30
N ALA A 142 -16.81 -6.33 6.10
CA ALA A 142 -18.20 -6.09 5.71
C ALA A 142 -19.05 -7.36 5.66
N TYR A 143 -18.45 -8.52 5.40
CA TYR A 143 -19.16 -9.80 5.24
C TYR A 143 -19.15 -10.65 6.50
N VAL A 144 -19.11 -10.00 7.66
CA VAL A 144 -18.99 -10.66 8.96
C VAL A 144 -19.91 -10.02 9.99
N ILE A 145 -20.59 -10.87 10.77
CA ILE A 145 -21.25 -10.46 12.02
C ILE A 145 -20.32 -10.82 13.18
N ALA A 146 -19.94 -9.81 13.95
CA ALA A 146 -19.22 -10.01 15.21
C ALA A 146 -20.21 -10.41 16.30
N THR A 147 -19.97 -11.53 16.96
CA THR A 147 -20.78 -11.94 18.12
C THR A 147 -20.21 -11.38 19.41
N SER A 148 -20.97 -11.48 20.51
CA SER A 148 -20.52 -11.10 21.85
C SER A 148 -19.51 -12.09 22.44
N THR A 149 -19.49 -13.33 21.94
CA THR A 149 -18.60 -14.39 22.41
C THR A 149 -17.14 -14.11 22.00
N LYS A 150 -16.25 -14.23 22.98
CA LYS A 150 -14.81 -14.01 22.83
C LYS A 150 -14.07 -15.22 23.39
N VAL A 151 -13.03 -15.63 22.68
CA VAL A 151 -12.08 -16.65 23.12
C VAL A 151 -10.78 -15.94 23.44
N GLU A 152 -10.19 -16.21 24.59
CA GLU A 152 -8.89 -15.62 24.95
C GLU A 152 -7.79 -16.25 24.08
N LEU A 153 -7.02 -15.39 23.42
CA LEU A 153 -5.93 -15.80 22.54
C LEU A 153 -4.62 -15.17 23.03
N ASP A 154 -3.58 -16.00 23.19
CA ASP A 154 -2.22 -15.49 23.41
C ASP A 154 -1.72 -14.85 22.12
N ALA A 155 -1.61 -13.52 22.10
CA ALA A 155 -1.15 -12.76 20.94
C ALA A 155 0.24 -13.19 20.42
N ALA A 156 1.06 -13.83 21.27
CA ALA A 156 2.41 -14.29 20.95
C ALA A 156 2.49 -15.47 19.96
N LYS A 157 1.36 -16.13 19.63
CA LYS A 157 1.36 -17.35 18.80
C LYS A 157 1.02 -17.11 17.32
N ILE A 158 0.65 -15.90 16.91
CA ILE A 158 0.34 -15.61 15.50
C ILE A 158 1.62 -15.24 14.76
N ASP A 159 2.09 -16.14 13.91
CA ASP A 159 3.33 -15.96 13.17
C ASP A 159 3.30 -14.69 12.28
N ALA A 160 4.44 -14.00 12.23
CA ALA A 160 4.63 -12.78 11.46
C ALA A 160 4.61 -13.05 9.95
N GLN A 161 4.94 -14.27 9.51
CA GLN A 161 4.93 -14.65 8.10
C GLN A 161 3.52 -14.69 7.50
N LEU A 162 2.48 -14.77 8.34
CA LEU A 162 1.08 -14.71 7.92
C LEU A 162 0.68 -13.26 7.56
N ASN A 163 1.09 -12.83 6.37
CA ASN A 163 0.84 -11.53 5.78
C ASN A 163 -0.03 -11.63 4.51
N ASP A 164 -0.33 -10.50 3.87
CA ASP A 164 -1.16 -10.49 2.67
C ASP A 164 -0.55 -11.20 1.46
N ALA A 165 0.78 -11.27 1.39
CA ALA A 165 1.52 -11.95 0.31
C ALA A 165 1.40 -13.47 0.44
N TYR A 166 1.42 -14.00 1.66
CA TYR A 166 1.23 -15.44 1.93
C TYR A 166 -0.09 -15.97 1.35
N PHE A 167 -1.16 -15.17 1.44
CA PHE A 167 -2.48 -15.53 0.93
C PHE A 167 -2.77 -15.01 -0.49
N ALA A 168 -1.77 -14.47 -1.19
CA ALA A 168 -1.95 -14.01 -2.56
C ALA A 168 -2.13 -15.22 -3.50
N ARG A 169 -3.09 -15.12 -4.43
CA ARG A 169 -3.26 -16.16 -5.44
C ARG A 169 -2.08 -16.10 -6.41
N PRO A 170 -1.45 -17.24 -6.75
CA PRO A 170 -0.45 -17.27 -7.80
C PRO A 170 -1.11 -16.84 -9.13
N LYS A 171 -0.46 -15.93 -9.86
CA LYS A 171 -0.88 -15.60 -11.21
C LYS A 171 -0.36 -16.69 -12.14
N ALA A 172 -1.25 -17.40 -12.82
CA ALA A 172 -0.85 -18.27 -13.91
C ALA A 172 -0.17 -17.43 -15.01
N ALA A 173 0.90 -17.96 -15.60
CA ALA A 173 1.48 -17.36 -16.80
C ALA A 173 0.41 -17.33 -17.89
N LYS A 174 0.30 -16.21 -18.61
CA LYS A 174 -0.59 -16.14 -19.78
C LYS A 174 -0.05 -17.13 -20.81
N LYS A 175 -0.74 -18.25 -21.00
CA LYS A 175 -0.50 -19.15 -22.14
C LYS A 175 -0.78 -18.38 -23.44
N ALA A 176 -0.13 -18.78 -24.53
CA ALA A 176 -0.45 -18.24 -25.84
C ALA A 176 -1.95 -18.43 -26.10
N ALA A 177 -2.60 -17.48 -26.79
CA ALA A 177 -4.02 -17.54 -27.12
C ALA A 177 -4.25 -18.57 -28.25
N THR A 178 -4.00 -19.84 -27.95
CA THR A 178 -4.37 -20.99 -28.78
C THR A 178 -5.71 -21.54 -28.31
N GLU A 179 -6.50 -22.11 -29.23
CA GLU A 179 -7.84 -22.63 -28.96
C GLU A 179 -7.83 -23.77 -27.92
N GLU A 180 -6.79 -24.61 -27.96
CA GLU A 180 -6.57 -25.70 -27.00
C GLU A 180 -6.27 -25.19 -25.58
N ALA A 181 -5.61 -24.04 -25.44
CA ALA A 181 -5.27 -23.45 -24.15
C ALA A 181 -6.45 -22.69 -23.50
N PHE A 182 -7.60 -22.59 -24.18
CA PHE A 182 -8.79 -21.89 -23.68
C PHE A 182 -9.60 -22.72 -22.68
N PHE A 183 -9.54 -24.07 -22.79
CA PHE A 183 -10.34 -24.98 -21.96
C PHE A 183 -9.56 -25.61 -20.79
N GLU A 184 -8.25 -25.37 -20.68
CA GLU A 184 -7.38 -25.76 -19.56
C GLU A 184 -7.29 -24.68 -18.46
#